data_AF-A0A1P8URT5-F1
#
_entry.id   AF-A0A1P8URT5-F1
#
_cell.length_a   1.000
_cell.length_b   1.000
_cell.length_c   1.000
_cell.angle_alpha   90.00
_cell.angle_beta   90.00
_cell.angle_gamma   90.00
#
_symmetry.space_group_name_H-M   'P 1'
#
loop_
_entity.id
_entity.type
_entity.pdbx_description
1 polymer ?
#
loop_
_entity_poly.entity_id
_entity_poly.type
_entity_poly.pdbx_seq_one_letter_code
_entity_poly.pdbx_strand_id
1 'polypeptide(L)'
;MPVHVQMATIYQESKFKSDARTPFRYALGVIPYGRQSSAFGYSQALDGTWDEYLVATGKRRAQRDDIRDATDFMGWYMAGSRDRLGISLRDARNQYLAYHEGRTGFSRGSYNSKAWLLRVADEVGNRAIIYEVQLANCRAAR
;
A
#
# COMPACT_ATOMS: atom_id res chain seq x y z
N MET A 1 10.14 -6.90 -5.91
CA MET A 1 9.89 -5.45 -5.76
C MET A 1 11.03 -4.84 -4.94
N PRO A 2 11.62 -3.70 -5.32
CA PRO A 2 12.66 -3.04 -4.52
C PRO A 2 12.17 -2.73 -3.09
N VAL A 3 13.00 -3.00 -2.09
CA VAL A 3 12.64 -2.84 -0.67
C VAL A 3 12.29 -1.38 -0.35
N HIS A 4 13.05 -0.42 -0.86
CA HIS A 4 12.83 1.00 -0.61
C HIS A 4 11.44 1.51 -1.05
N VAL A 5 10.89 0.97 -2.15
CA VAL A 5 9.54 1.33 -2.62
C VAL A 5 8.45 0.75 -1.70
N GLN A 6 8.61 -0.51 -1.27
CA GLN A 6 7.69 -1.13 -0.31
C GLN A 6 7.70 -0.37 1.02
N MET A 7 8.89 -0.04 1.55
CA MET A 7 9.03 0.75 2.77
C MET A 7 8.35 2.11 2.66
N ALA A 8 8.54 2.83 1.54
CA ALA A 8 7.91 4.13 1.34
C ALA A 8 6.38 4.06 1.32
N THR A 9 5.85 3.00 0.71
CA THR A 9 4.41 2.75 0.66
C THR A 9 3.87 2.37 2.03
N ILE A 10 4.50 1.44 2.75
CA ILE A 10 4.10 1.05 4.12
C ILE A 10 4.13 2.25 5.06
N TYR A 11 5.16 3.08 4.97
CA TYR A 11 5.22 4.31 5.76
C TYR A 11 4.03 5.22 5.45
N GLN A 12 3.62 5.33 4.20
CA GLN A 12 2.46 6.15 3.87
C GLN A 12 1.16 5.55 4.39
N GLU A 13 0.97 4.25 4.21
CA GLU A 13 -0.27 3.55 4.58
C GLU A 13 -0.46 3.42 6.10
N SER A 14 0.58 3.03 6.83
CA SER A 14 0.46 2.68 8.25
C SER A 14 1.46 3.37 9.16
N LYS A 15 2.45 4.10 8.60
CA LYS A 15 3.63 4.60 9.35
C LYS A 15 4.35 3.47 10.10
N PHE A 16 4.33 2.25 9.53
CA PHE A 16 4.83 1.02 10.16
C PHE A 16 4.11 0.62 11.46
N LYS A 17 2.82 0.95 11.60
CA LYS A 17 2.00 0.47 12.72
C LYS A 17 1.27 -0.82 12.32
N SER A 18 1.54 -1.91 13.03
CA SER A 18 1.02 -3.24 12.70
C SER A 18 -0.50 -3.33 12.78
N ASP A 19 -1.14 -2.56 13.66
CA ASP A 19 -2.59 -2.60 13.91
C ASP A 19 -3.32 -1.35 13.40
N ALA A 20 -2.71 -0.60 12.47
CA ALA A 20 -3.32 0.58 11.87
C ALA A 20 -4.72 0.27 11.32
N ARG A 21 -5.70 1.10 11.71
CA ARG A 21 -7.11 0.95 11.33
C ARG A 21 -7.71 2.31 11.00
N THR A 22 -8.64 2.32 10.06
CA THR A 22 -9.38 3.55 9.75
C THR A 22 -10.24 4.01 10.92
N PRO A 23 -10.52 5.34 11.04
CA PRO A 23 -11.38 5.87 12.10
C PRO A 23 -12.76 5.23 12.12
N PHE A 24 -13.42 5.29 13.28
CA PHE A 24 -14.83 4.89 13.39
C PHE A 24 -15.74 5.87 12.63
N ARG A 25 -16.84 5.34 12.10
CA ARG A 25 -18.03 6.08 11.71
C ARG A 25 -18.94 6.19 12.93
N TYR A 26 -19.57 7.34 13.09
CA TYR A 26 -20.48 7.63 14.19
C TYR A 26 -21.90 7.86 13.67
N ALA A 27 -22.88 7.23 14.32
CA ALA A 27 -24.30 7.51 14.17
C ALA A 27 -24.69 8.55 15.22
N LEU A 28 -25.54 9.51 14.83
CA LEU A 28 -25.99 10.62 15.68
C LEU A 28 -24.83 11.43 16.31
N GLY A 29 -23.65 11.41 15.68
CA GLY A 29 -22.45 12.12 16.13
C GLY A 29 -21.69 11.50 17.31
N VAL A 30 -22.25 10.49 18.01
CA VAL A 30 -21.65 9.95 19.26
C VAL A 30 -21.62 8.42 19.36
N ILE A 31 -22.43 7.68 18.59
CA ILE A 31 -22.49 6.20 18.69
C ILE A 31 -21.63 5.57 17.58
N PRO A 32 -20.49 4.93 17.88
CA PRO A 32 -19.70 4.25 16.85
C PRO A 32 -20.46 3.01 16.34
N TYR A 33 -20.61 2.86 15.02
CA TYR A 33 -21.32 1.71 14.42
C TYR A 33 -20.51 0.94 13.37
N GLY A 34 -19.26 1.32 13.13
CA GLY A 34 -18.37 0.65 12.18
C GLY A 34 -17.15 1.49 11.88
N ARG A 35 -16.19 0.96 11.12
CA ARG A 35 -15.03 1.73 10.64
C ARG A 35 -15.29 2.32 9.26
N GLN A 36 -14.52 3.35 8.89
CA GLN A 36 -14.67 4.00 7.59
C GLN A 36 -14.43 3.06 6.41
N SER A 37 -13.51 2.11 6.57
CA SER A 37 -13.28 0.99 5.64
C SER A 37 -12.70 -0.20 6.40
N SER A 38 -12.58 -1.34 5.71
CA SER A 38 -11.89 -2.53 6.22
C SER A 38 -10.37 -2.50 6.06
N ALA A 39 -9.80 -1.36 5.68
CA ALA A 39 -8.35 -1.20 5.60
C ALA A 39 -7.71 -1.44 6.98
N PHE A 40 -6.74 -2.36 7.01
CA PHE A 40 -6.12 -2.83 8.23
C PHE A 40 -4.65 -3.20 8.03
N GLY A 41 -3.87 -2.99 9.09
CA GLY A 41 -2.50 -3.46 9.21
C GLY A 41 -1.48 -2.66 8.41
N TYR A 42 -0.29 -3.24 8.22
CA TYR A 42 0.82 -2.53 7.58
C TYR A 42 0.51 -2.08 6.16
N SER A 43 -0.21 -2.91 5.40
CA SER A 43 -0.55 -2.69 4.00
C SER A 43 -1.81 -1.85 3.79
N GLN A 44 -2.61 -1.63 4.85
CA GLN A 44 -3.95 -1.05 4.76
C GLN A 44 -4.84 -1.71 3.69
N ALA A 45 -4.62 -3.00 3.41
CA ALA A 45 -5.42 -3.73 2.43
C ALA A 45 -6.88 -3.88 2.90
N LEU A 46 -7.81 -3.65 1.98
CA LEU A 46 -9.23 -3.95 2.15
C LEU A 46 -9.46 -5.46 2.19
N ASP A 47 -10.54 -5.89 2.84
CA ASP A 47 -10.89 -7.33 2.94
C ASP A 47 -10.91 -8.03 1.60
N GLY A 48 -11.65 -7.49 0.62
CA GLY A 48 -11.76 -8.11 -0.70
C GLY A 48 -10.41 -8.27 -1.41
N THR A 49 -9.56 -7.24 -1.39
CA THR A 49 -8.24 -7.30 -2.03
C THR A 49 -7.31 -8.29 -1.32
N TRP A 50 -7.40 -8.36 0.01
CA TRP A 50 -6.63 -9.33 0.78
C TRP A 50 -7.06 -10.77 0.48
N ASP A 51 -8.37 -11.01 0.40
CA ASP A 51 -8.92 -12.34 0.10
C ASP A 51 -8.53 -12.79 -1.31
N GLU A 52 -8.53 -11.89 -2.29
CA GLU A 52 -8.00 -12.16 -3.64
C GLU A 52 -6.54 -12.64 -3.58
N TYR A 53 -5.70 -11.99 -2.78
CA TYR A 53 -4.31 -12.41 -2.57
C TYR A 53 -4.22 -13.79 -1.90
N LEU A 54 -4.99 -14.04 -0.84
CA LEU A 54 -4.98 -15.33 -0.14
C LEU A 54 -5.35 -16.47 -1.08
N VAL A 55 -6.36 -16.26 -1.93
CA VAL A 55 -6.79 -17.22 -2.95
C VAL A 55 -5.72 -17.39 -4.02
N ALA A 56 -5.19 -16.29 -4.56
CA ALA A 56 -4.21 -16.32 -5.64
C ALA A 56 -2.87 -16.96 -5.23
N THR A 57 -2.49 -16.86 -3.96
CA THR A 57 -1.19 -17.35 -3.46
C THR A 57 -1.28 -18.63 -2.63
N GLY A 58 -2.49 -19.06 -2.25
CA GLY A 58 -2.71 -20.20 -1.36
C GLY A 58 -2.31 -19.97 0.11
N LYS A 59 -1.94 -18.74 0.49
CA LYS A 59 -1.40 -18.40 1.82
C LYS A 59 -2.48 -18.20 2.88
N ARG A 60 -3.32 -19.22 3.11
CA ARG A 60 -4.53 -19.15 3.98
C ARG A 60 -4.33 -18.65 5.41
N ARG A 61 -3.09 -18.63 5.92
CA ARG A 61 -2.75 -18.18 7.28
C ARG A 61 -2.10 -16.79 7.34
N ALA A 62 -1.96 -16.12 6.19
CA ALA A 62 -1.30 -14.82 6.16
C ALA A 62 -2.13 -13.74 6.89
N GLN A 63 -1.45 -12.89 7.66
CA GLN A 63 -2.07 -11.87 8.51
C GLN A 63 -1.66 -10.45 8.08
N ARG A 64 -2.59 -9.50 8.07
CA ARG A 64 -2.30 -8.11 7.60
C ARG A 64 -1.42 -7.31 8.56
N ASP A 65 -1.40 -7.71 9.81
CA ASP A 65 -0.61 -7.13 10.91
C ASP A 65 0.75 -7.83 11.09
N ASP A 66 1.04 -8.90 10.35
CA ASP A 66 2.40 -9.42 10.20
C ASP A 66 3.11 -8.68 9.05
N ILE A 67 4.33 -8.18 9.33
CA ILE A 67 5.08 -7.37 8.36
C ILE A 67 5.53 -8.17 7.14
N ARG A 68 5.83 -9.48 7.29
CA ARG A 68 6.28 -10.35 6.19
C ARG A 68 5.12 -10.66 5.26
N ASP A 69 3.96 -10.98 5.81
CA ASP A 69 2.76 -11.22 5.04
C ASP A 69 2.27 -9.96 4.33
N ALA A 70 2.30 -8.82 5.01
CA ALA A 70 1.93 -7.54 4.42
C ALA A 70 2.89 -7.12 3.29
N THR A 71 4.20 -7.28 3.46
CA THR A 71 5.18 -6.98 2.40
C THR A 71 5.05 -7.93 1.21
N ASP A 72 4.80 -9.21 1.45
CA ASP A 72 4.53 -10.16 0.36
C ASP A 72 3.27 -9.81 -0.43
N PHE A 73 2.17 -9.48 0.27
CA PHE A 73 0.96 -8.96 -0.35
C PHE A 73 1.23 -7.74 -1.24
N MET A 74 1.99 -6.76 -0.73
CA MET A 74 2.34 -5.56 -1.48
C MET A 74 3.19 -5.89 -2.71
N GLY A 75 4.14 -6.81 -2.56
CA GLY A 75 4.95 -7.33 -3.67
C GLY A 75 4.10 -8.01 -4.75
N TRP A 76 3.16 -8.87 -4.35
CA TRP A 76 2.18 -9.51 -5.23
C TRP A 76 1.33 -8.47 -5.96
N TYR A 77 0.83 -7.47 -5.24
CA TYR A 77 0.00 -6.43 -5.84
C TYR A 77 0.77 -5.61 -6.87
N MET A 78 1.97 -5.13 -6.52
CA MET A 78 2.79 -4.28 -7.38
C MET A 78 3.35 -5.05 -8.59
N ALA A 79 3.64 -6.35 -8.44
CA ALA A 79 3.92 -7.23 -9.59
C ALA A 79 2.73 -7.28 -10.56
N GLY A 80 1.51 -7.48 -10.05
CA GLY A 80 0.30 -7.42 -10.88
C GLY A 80 0.07 -6.05 -11.53
N SER A 81 0.47 -4.95 -10.88
CA SER A 81 0.42 -3.61 -11.47
C SER A 81 1.44 -3.44 -12.60
N ARG A 82 2.67 -3.95 -12.44
CA ARG A 82 3.65 -4.02 -13.54
C ARG A 82 3.08 -4.80 -14.71
N ASP A 83 2.53 -5.98 -14.47
CA ASP A 83 2.09 -6.89 -15.53
C ASP A 83 0.87 -6.36 -16.29
N ARG A 84 -0.06 -5.67 -15.62
CA ARG A 84 -1.28 -5.15 -16.24
C ARG A 84 -1.18 -3.71 -16.76
N LEU A 85 -0.31 -2.89 -16.17
CA LEU A 85 -0.24 -1.46 -16.45
C LEU A 85 1.14 -1.01 -16.97
N GLY A 86 2.13 -1.90 -17.02
CA GLY A 86 3.49 -1.56 -17.46
C GLY A 86 4.27 -0.69 -16.47
N ILE A 87 3.77 -0.50 -15.25
CA ILE A 87 4.42 0.36 -14.25
C ILE A 87 5.68 -0.32 -13.73
N SER A 88 6.83 0.33 -13.85
CA SER A 88 8.09 -0.19 -13.30
C SER A 88 7.97 -0.44 -11.80
N LEU A 89 8.56 -1.54 -11.30
CA LEU A 89 8.61 -1.78 -9.85
C LEU A 89 9.48 -0.76 -9.10
N ARG A 90 10.31 0.03 -9.81
CA ARG A 90 11.10 1.12 -9.22
C ARG A 90 10.35 2.46 -9.22
N ASP A 91 9.24 2.56 -9.95
CA ASP A 91 8.42 3.78 -10.01
C ASP A 91 7.46 3.85 -8.82
N ALA A 92 8.00 4.26 -7.67
CA ALA A 92 7.25 4.33 -6.42
C ALA A 92 5.98 5.18 -6.51
N ARG A 93 6.05 6.30 -7.23
CA ARG A 93 4.94 7.24 -7.40
C ARG A 93 3.77 6.56 -8.11
N ASN A 94 3.99 5.99 -9.28
CA ASN A 94 2.91 5.39 -10.05
C ASN A 94 2.45 4.05 -9.48
N GLN A 95 3.36 3.29 -8.83
CA GLN A 95 2.96 2.11 -8.05
C GLN A 95 2.01 2.50 -6.91
N TYR A 96 2.29 3.61 -6.22
CA TYR A 96 1.41 4.13 -5.17
C TYR A 96 0.04 4.54 -5.68
N LEU A 97 -0.01 5.30 -6.80
CA LEU A 97 -1.27 5.70 -7.41
C LEU A 97 -2.11 4.48 -7.82
N ALA A 98 -1.48 3.45 -8.41
CA ALA A 98 -2.17 2.21 -8.77
C ALA A 98 -2.63 1.40 -7.56
N TYR A 99 -1.85 1.41 -6.48
CA TYR A 99 -2.20 0.77 -5.21
C TYR A 99 -3.42 1.42 -4.55
N HIS A 100 -3.45 2.77 -4.53
CA HIS A 100 -4.53 3.54 -3.90
C HIS A 100 -5.83 3.53 -4.71
N GLU A 101 -5.76 3.78 -6.03
CA GLU A 101 -6.95 3.88 -6.88
C GLU A 101 -7.47 2.51 -7.35
N GLY A 102 -6.66 1.47 -7.18
CA GLY A 102 -6.82 0.22 -7.91
C GLY A 102 -6.36 0.34 -9.36
N ARG A 103 -6.00 -0.80 -9.96
CA ARG A 103 -5.45 -0.84 -11.33
C ARG A 103 -6.38 -0.25 -12.39
N THR A 104 -7.68 -0.52 -12.28
CA THR A 104 -8.69 0.05 -13.18
C THR A 104 -8.83 1.56 -13.02
N GLY A 105 -8.83 2.06 -11.78
CA GLY A 105 -8.91 3.50 -11.49
C GLY A 105 -7.69 4.24 -12.04
N PHE A 106 -6.49 3.68 -11.80
CA PHE A 106 -5.25 4.21 -12.36
C PHE A 106 -5.26 4.25 -13.89
N SER A 107 -5.66 3.15 -14.55
CA SER A 107 -5.75 3.10 -16.01
C SER A 107 -6.74 4.14 -16.57
N ARG A 108 -7.77 4.50 -15.80
CA ARG A 108 -8.74 5.55 -16.16
C ARG A 108 -8.30 6.96 -15.75
N GLY A 109 -7.16 7.10 -15.08
CA GLY A 109 -6.64 8.39 -14.62
C GLY A 109 -7.47 9.02 -13.50
N SER A 110 -8.19 8.24 -12.69
CA SER A 110 -9.08 8.78 -11.64
C SER A 110 -8.37 9.60 -10.57
N TYR A 111 -7.06 9.40 -10.39
CA TYR A 111 -6.24 10.19 -9.48
C TYR A 111 -6.09 11.66 -9.91
N ASN A 112 -6.30 11.99 -11.19
CA ASN A 112 -6.13 13.36 -11.69
C ASN A 112 -7.12 14.35 -11.06
N SER A 113 -8.28 13.87 -10.60
CA SER A 113 -9.25 14.71 -9.88
C SER A 113 -8.94 14.87 -8.38
N LYS A 114 -7.94 14.15 -7.88
CA LYS A 114 -7.57 14.12 -6.45
C LYS A 114 -6.21 14.79 -6.26
N ALA A 115 -6.20 16.12 -6.25
CA ALA A 115 -4.98 16.91 -6.06
C ALA A 115 -4.18 16.51 -4.81
N TRP A 116 -4.86 16.10 -3.73
CA TRP A 116 -4.23 15.59 -2.52
C TRP A 116 -3.48 14.27 -2.77
N LEU A 117 -4.03 13.37 -3.59
CA LEU A 117 -3.44 12.06 -3.86
C LEU A 117 -2.19 12.19 -4.75
N LEU A 118 -2.21 13.11 -5.72
CA LEU A 118 -1.04 13.44 -6.52
C LEU A 118 0.13 13.87 -5.63
N ARG A 119 -0.12 14.78 -4.68
CA ARG A 119 0.90 15.23 -3.72
C ARG A 119 1.43 14.08 -2.85
N VAL A 120 0.53 13.25 -2.32
CA VAL A 120 0.94 12.08 -1.52
C VAL A 120 1.78 11.10 -2.34
N ALA A 121 1.43 10.87 -3.60
CA ALA A 121 2.20 10.00 -4.48
C ALA A 121 3.61 10.56 -4.75
N ASP A 122 3.74 11.88 -4.91
CA ASP A 122 5.04 12.55 -5.03
C ASP A 122 5.86 12.39 -3.74
N GLU A 123 5.23 12.54 -2.58
CA GLU A 123 5.88 12.30 -1.28
C GLU A 123 6.36 10.85 -1.12
N VAL A 124 5.58 9.87 -1.57
CA VAL A 124 5.97 8.46 -1.58
C VAL A 124 7.16 8.24 -2.52
N GLY A 125 7.16 8.85 -3.70
CA GLY A 125 8.29 8.86 -4.63
C GLY A 125 9.57 9.37 -3.98
N ASN A 126 9.50 10.56 -3.38
CA ASN A 126 10.64 11.19 -2.69
C ASN A 126 11.15 10.33 -1.52
N ARG A 127 10.22 9.74 -0.75
CA ARG A 127 10.58 8.86 0.36
C ARG A 127 11.26 7.58 -0.09
N ALA A 128 10.84 7.01 -1.23
CA ALA A 128 11.48 5.83 -1.79
C ALA A 128 12.94 6.09 -2.19
N ILE A 129 13.25 7.30 -2.67
CA ILE A 129 14.64 7.72 -2.98
C ILE A 129 15.46 7.81 -1.67
N ILE A 130 14.90 8.44 -0.64
CA ILE A 130 15.56 8.53 0.68
C ILE A 130 15.87 7.13 1.23
N TYR A 131 14.90 6.22 1.20
CA TYR A 131 15.11 4.85 1.65
C TYR A 131 16.10 4.08 0.79
N GLU A 132 16.16 4.30 -0.52
CA GLU A 132 17.18 3.70 -1.38
C GLU A 132 18.59 4.07 -0.95
N VAL A 133 18.83 5.38 -0.74
CA VAL A 133 20.12 5.90 -0.28
C VAL A 133 20.47 5.36 1.12
N GLN A 134 19.50 5.30 2.04
CA GLN A 134 19.73 4.78 3.38
C GLN A 134 20.08 3.29 3.37
N LEU A 135 19.35 2.49 2.59
CA LEU A 135 19.61 1.05 2.46
C LEU A 135 20.97 0.78 1.81
N ALA A 136 21.36 1.53 0.78
CA ALA A 136 22.68 1.40 0.16
C ALA A 136 23.84 1.66 1.14
N ASN A 137 23.60 2.43 2.20
CA ASN A 137 24.58 2.73 3.25
C ASN A 137 24.44 1.85 4.50
N CYS A 138 23.40 1.01 4.59
CA CYS A 138 23.17 0.12 5.72
C CYS A 138 23.98 -1.17 5.57
N ARG A 139 24.94 -1.41 6.48
CA ARG A 139 25.80 -2.61 6.45
C ARG A 139 25.01 -3.92 6.56
N ALA A 140 23.89 -3.91 7.28
CA ALA A 140 23.03 -5.08 7.46
C ALA A 140 22.11 -5.35 6.25
N ALA A 141 22.00 -4.41 5.31
CA ALA A 141 21.19 -4.55 4.10
C ALA A 141 22.01 -4.77 2.82
N ARG A 142 23.35 -4.79 2.94
CA ARG A 142 24.30 -5.10 1.86
C ARG A 142 24.53 -6.59 1.72
#